data_AF-A9EDD7-F1
#
_entry.id   AF-A9EDD7-F1
#
_cell.length_a   1.000
_cell.length_b   1.000
_cell.length_c   1.000
_cell.angle_alpha   90.00
_cell.angle_beta   90.00
_cell.angle_gamma   90.00
#
_symmetry.space_group_name_H-M   'P 1'
#
loop_
_entity.id
_entity.type
_entity.pdbx_description
1 polymer ?
#
loop_
_entity_poly.entity_id
_entity_poly.type
_entity_poly.pdbx_seq_one_letter_code
_entity_poly.pdbx_strand_id
1 'polypeptide(L)' 'DLRKVGFYDPITNQTYLNLPAILDFLKKGAQPTRTVHDISKKAGIFTELSINKTKLN' A
#
# COMPACT_ATOMS: atom_id res chain seq x y z
N ASP A 1 12.52 7.35 7.25
CA ASP A 1 12.46 8.38 6.20
C ASP A 1 11.06 8.45 5.61
N LEU A 2 10.60 9.64 5.24
CA LEU A 2 9.29 9.87 4.62
C LEU A 2 9.45 10.01 3.12
N ARG A 3 8.59 9.36 2.33
CA ARG A 3 8.61 9.48 0.86
C ARG A 3 7.19 9.48 0.30
N LYS A 4 7.02 10.10 -0.87
CA LYS A 4 5.80 9.96 -1.68
C LYS A 4 5.77 8.55 -2.29
N VAL A 5 4.66 7.84 -2.11
CA VAL A 5 4.50 6.44 -2.57
C VAL A 5 3.36 6.24 -3.57
N GLY A 6 2.69 7.30 -3.97
CA GLY A 6 1.58 7.22 -4.92
C GLY A 6 0.85 8.55 -5.09
N PHE A 7 -0.26 8.49 -5.82
CA PHE A 7 -1.28 9.53 -5.87
C PHE A 7 -2.66 8.90 -6.06
N TYR A 8 -3.68 9.66 -5.65
CA TYR A 8 -5.08 9.37 -5.90
C TYR A 8 -5.78 10.68 -6.27
N ASP A 9 -6.46 10.68 -7.41
CA ASP A 9 -7.36 11.75 -7.81
C ASP A 9 -8.82 11.26 -7.64
N PRO A 10 -9.58 11.79 -6.68
CA PRO A 10 -10.97 11.39 -6.45
C PRO A 10 -11.95 11.86 -7.53
N ILE A 11 -11.61 12.90 -8.30
CA ILE A 11 -12.49 13.46 -9.34
C ILE A 11 -12.46 12.57 -10.59
N THR A 12 -11.25 12.16 -10.99
CA THR A 12 -11.06 11.29 -12.17
C THR A 12 -10.96 9.80 -11.81
N ASN A 13 -10.94 9.48 -10.51
CA ASN A 13 -10.69 8.14 -9.97
C ASN A 13 -9.33 7.54 -10.41
N GLN A 14 -8.40 8.36 -10.87
CA GLN A 14 -7.07 7.92 -11.27
C GLN A 14 -6.22 7.64 -10.04
N THR A 15 -5.52 6.50 -10.06
CA THR A 15 -4.71 6.05 -8.93
C THR A 15 -3.39 5.48 -9.45
N TYR A 16 -2.29 5.83 -8.80
CA TYR A 16 -0.99 5.18 -8.98
C TYR A 16 -0.39 4.84 -7.62
N LEU A 17 0.06 3.61 -7.47
CA LEU A 17 0.62 3.08 -6.22
C LEU A 17 1.99 2.47 -6.50
N ASN A 18 3.03 2.96 -5.81
CA ASN A 18 4.35 2.34 -5.81
C ASN A 18 4.36 1.17 -4.82
N LEU A 19 4.01 -0.02 -5.32
CA LEU A 19 3.84 -1.23 -4.50
C LEU A 19 5.07 -1.58 -3.65
N PRO A 20 6.31 -1.64 -4.20
CA PRO A 20 7.50 -1.92 -3.38
C PRO A 20 7.67 -0.94 -2.22
N ALA A 21 7.43 0.35 -2.49
CA ALA A 21 7.57 1.39 -1.49
C ALA A 21 6.50 1.31 -0.39
N ILE A 22 5.27 0.99 -0.75
CA ILE A 22 4.17 0.82 0.22
C ILE A 22 4.41 -0.41 1.09
N LEU A 23 4.78 -1.55 0.48
CA LEU A 23 5.04 -2.80 1.20
C LEU A 23 6.17 -2.64 2.23
N ASP A 24 7.25 -1.94 1.88
CA ASP A 24 8.36 -1.66 2.78
C ASP A 24 7.91 -0.83 4.00
N PHE A 25 7.04 0.16 3.83
CA PHE A 25 6.47 0.91 4.96
C PHE A 25 5.55 0.08 5.84
N LEU A 26 4.67 -0.73 5.23
CA LEU A 26 3.78 -1.62 5.98
C LEU A 26 4.57 -2.65 6.78
N LYS A 27 5.66 -3.20 6.22
CA LYS A 27 6.60 -4.08 6.94
C LYS A 27 7.26 -3.40 8.14
N LYS A 28 7.54 -2.09 8.02
CA LYS A 28 8.08 -1.25 9.10
C LYS A 28 7.03 -0.78 10.12
N GLY A 29 5.76 -1.19 9.97
CA GLY A 29 4.70 -0.91 10.92
C GLY A 29 3.90 0.38 10.65
N ALA A 30 4.11 1.03 9.50
CA ALA A 30 3.32 2.21 9.13
C ALA A 30 1.84 1.84 9.03
N GLN A 31 0.97 2.58 9.72
CA GLN A 31 -0.47 2.38 9.68
C GLN A 31 -1.10 3.30 8.63
N PRO A 32 -1.82 2.77 7.63
CA PRO A 32 -2.54 3.60 6.68
C PRO A 32 -3.74 4.28 7.36
N THR A 33 -4.07 5.49 6.91
CA THR A 33 -5.35 6.12 7.26
C THR A 33 -6.51 5.40 6.57
N ARG A 34 -7.75 5.66 7.00
CA ARG A 34 -8.95 4.97 6.49
C ARG A 34 -9.03 4.93 4.95
N THR A 35 -8.92 6.08 4.28
CA THR A 35 -8.99 6.15 2.82
C THR A 35 -7.86 5.38 2.14
N VAL A 36 -6.63 5.49 2.66
CA VAL A 36 -5.47 4.78 2.10
C VAL A 36 -5.60 3.28 2.34
N HIS A 37 -6.15 2.85 3.47
CA HIS A 37 -6.46 1.46 3.77
C HIS A 37 -7.45 0.89 2.74
N ASP A 38 -8.53 1.60 2.46
CA ASP A 38 -9.56 1.17 1.50
C ASP A 38 -8.99 1.08 0.07
N ILE A 39 -8.19 2.06 -0.35
CA ILE A 39 -7.48 2.04 -1.64
C ILE A 39 -6.52 0.84 -1.71
N SER A 40 -5.74 0.61 -0.66
CA SER A 40 -4.76 -0.50 -0.59
C SER A 40 -5.44 -1.86 -0.58
N LYS A 41 -6.60 -1.97 0.09
CA LYS A 41 -7.43 -3.17 0.09
C LYS A 41 -7.98 -3.46 -1.30
N LYS A 42 -8.51 -2.44 -1.99
CA LYS A 42 -9.00 -2.56 -3.37
C LYS A 42 -7.89 -2.95 -4.35
N ALA A 43 -6.67 -2.47 -4.14
CA ALA A 43 -5.50 -2.80 -4.93
C ALA A 43 -4.85 -4.15 -4.56
N GLY A 44 -5.38 -4.90 -3.59
CA GLY A 44 -4.86 -6.22 -3.21
C GLY A 44 -3.52 -6.21 -2.46
N ILE A 45 -3.07 -5.05 -1.95
CA ILE A 45 -1.74 -4.89 -1.33
C ILE A 45 -1.57 -5.78 -0.09
N PHE A 46 -2.62 -5.97 0.70
CA PHE A 46 -2.56 -6.79 1.90
C PHE A 46 -2.41 -8.29 1.60
N THR A 47 -2.93 -8.75 0.46
CA THR A 47 -2.73 -10.13 -0.01
C THR A 47 -1.26 -10.34 -0.37
N GLU A 48 -0.68 -9.40 -1.13
CA GLU A 48 0.74 -9.41 -1.48
C GLU A 48 1.64 -9.37 -0.24
N LEU A 49 1.28 -8.57 0.77
CA LEU A 49 2.00 -8.50 2.04
C LEU A 49 1.98 -9.85 2.77
N SER A 50 0.84 -10.53 2.82
CA SER A 50 0.69 -11.85 3.45
C SER A 50 1.50 -12.92 2.73
N ILE A 51 1.42 -12.99 1.40
CA ILE A 51 2.20 -13.94 0.59
C ILE A 51 3.71 -13.75 0.83
N ASN A 52 4.17 -12.50 0.86
CA ASN A 52 5.59 -12.20 1.10
C ASN A 52 6.06 -12.60 2.52
N LYS A 53 5.16 -12.57 3.52
CA LYS A 53 5.48 -13.13 4.85
C LYS A 53 5.60 -14.65 4.80
N THR A 54 4.72 -15.33 4.05
CA THR A 54 4.73 -16.80 3.84
C THR A 54 5.88 -17.31 2.95
N LYS A 55 6.65 -16.43 2.31
CA LYS A 55 7.86 -16.80 1.56
C LYS A 55 9.15 -16.60 2.38
N LEU A 56 9.08 -15.85 3.48
CA LEU A 56 10.25 -15.48 4.30
C LEU A 56 10.44 -16.43 5.51
N ASN A 57 9.42 -17.21 5.82
CA ASN A 57 9.37 -18.19 6.91
C ASN A 57 9.83 -19.58 6.49
#